data_AF-A0A942PBD9-F1
#
_entry.id   AF-A0A942PBD9-F1
#
_cell.length_a   1.000
_cell.length_b   1.000
_cell.length_c   1.000
_cell.angle_alpha   90.00
_cell.angle_beta   90.00
_cell.angle_gamma   90.00
#
_symmetry.space_group_name_H-M   'P 1'
#
loop_
_entity.id
_entity.type
_entity.pdbx_description
1 polymer ?
#
loop_
_entity_poly.entity_id
_entity_poly.type
_entity_poly.pdbx_seq_one_letter_code
_entity_poly.pdbx_strand_id
1 'polypeptide(L)'
;MHVVTVLFVVKPEYADSFQLVVRQQGVTSLTHSHGCRRFDVSFDQNCEQVFLYELYDRAEDFQNHLKTPHFLSFSQKTKDWIVSKEVREWSLADGSSDAAIVRPGLGLVAHESCKDRLAGWVQRNESAVRQFEIYSTENTGRVVEQRCPSLRINRLVSGPQGGDLQMGSLIVEGRVQTLLFFVDPLAPQPHDVDVKALTRVAVLKNVRLAMNESTADRLLAHRACS
;
A
#
# COMPACT_ATOMS: atom_id res chain seq x y z
N MET A 1 14.75 -2.04 -13.18
CA MET A 1 13.33 -1.73 -13.44
C MET A 1 13.23 -1.07 -14.80
N HIS A 2 12.11 -1.25 -15.50
CA HIS A 2 11.87 -0.68 -16.82
C HIS A 2 11.02 0.60 -16.69
N VAL A 3 11.50 1.70 -17.25
CA VAL A 3 10.84 3.01 -17.15
C VAL A 3 10.33 3.40 -18.52
N VAL A 4 9.09 3.88 -18.57
CA VAL A 4 8.50 4.42 -19.79
C VAL A 4 8.08 5.86 -19.52
N THR A 5 8.47 6.76 -20.41
CA THR A 5 7.98 8.15 -20.41
C THR A 5 7.16 8.39 -21.66
N VAL A 6 5.98 8.99 -21.50
CA VAL A 6 5.12 9.36 -22.63
C VAL A 6 4.81 10.84 -22.58
N LEU A 7 5.05 11.56 -23.66
CA LEU A 7 4.62 12.95 -23.82
C LEU A 7 3.53 13.00 -24.89
N PHE A 8 2.34 13.45 -24.49
CA PHE A 8 1.25 13.77 -25.41
C PHE A 8 1.17 15.28 -25.56
N VAL A 9 1.01 15.74 -26.81
CA VAL A 9 0.46 17.06 -27.12
C VAL A 9 -0.98 16.84 -27.59
N VAL A 10 -1.94 17.45 -26.91
CA VAL A 10 -3.38 17.25 -27.11
C VAL A 10 -3.97 18.50 -27.76
N LYS A 11 -4.94 18.33 -28.66
CA LYS A 11 -5.67 19.46 -29.23
C LYS A 11 -6.47 20.16 -28.13
N PRO A 12 -6.44 21.51 -28.04
CA PRO A 12 -7.05 22.24 -26.93
C PRO A 12 -8.53 21.90 -26.67
N GLU A 13 -9.32 21.66 -27.73
CA GLU A 13 -10.74 21.32 -27.62
C GLU A 13 -11.02 19.97 -26.95
N TYR A 14 -10.01 19.10 -26.84
CA TYR A 14 -10.12 17.79 -26.19
C TYR A 14 -9.36 17.71 -24.86
N ALA A 15 -8.70 18.79 -24.41
CA ALA A 15 -7.83 18.76 -23.23
C ALA A 15 -8.54 18.18 -22.00
N ASP A 16 -9.72 18.72 -21.62
CA ASP A 16 -10.48 18.26 -20.45
C ASP A 16 -10.92 16.79 -20.57
N SER A 17 -11.38 16.40 -21.76
CA SER A 17 -11.78 15.01 -22.03
C SER A 17 -10.60 14.06 -21.94
N PHE A 18 -9.44 14.46 -22.48
CA PHE A 18 -8.22 13.67 -22.43
C PHE A 18 -7.74 13.49 -20.99
N GLN A 19 -7.73 14.57 -20.18
CA GLN A 19 -7.36 14.52 -18.76
C GLN A 19 -8.14 13.46 -17.98
N LEU A 20 -9.45 13.39 -18.18
CA LEU A 20 -10.30 12.40 -17.51
C LEU A 20 -9.93 10.97 -17.91
N VAL A 21 -9.80 10.72 -19.22
CA VAL A 21 -9.55 9.37 -19.73
C VAL A 21 -8.12 8.90 -19.40
N VAL A 22 -7.11 9.78 -19.48
CA VAL A 22 -5.72 9.42 -19.17
C VAL A 22 -5.50 9.16 -17.68
N ARG A 23 -6.20 9.89 -16.79
CA ARG A 23 -6.21 9.57 -15.34
C ARG A 23 -6.82 8.20 -15.09
N GLN A 24 -7.95 7.89 -15.72
CA GLN A 24 -8.57 6.57 -15.60
C GLN A 24 -7.65 5.45 -16.14
N GLN A 25 -6.92 5.72 -17.23
CA GLN A 25 -5.92 4.80 -17.77
C GLN A 25 -4.84 4.51 -16.73
N GLY A 26 -4.30 5.53 -16.07
CA GLY A 26 -3.29 5.34 -15.02
C GLY A 26 -3.78 4.51 -13.84
N VAL A 27 -4.96 4.84 -13.30
CA VAL A 27 -5.58 4.08 -12.18
C VAL A 27 -5.83 2.63 -12.56
N THR A 28 -6.35 2.39 -13.76
CA THR A 28 -6.65 1.03 -14.24
C THR A 28 -5.36 0.24 -14.44
N SER A 29 -4.30 0.90 -14.92
CA SER A 29 -2.99 0.27 -15.15
C SER A 29 -2.34 -0.19 -13.85
N LEU A 30 -2.36 0.66 -12.81
CA LEU A 30 -1.86 0.29 -11.48
C LEU A 30 -2.63 -0.87 -10.84
N THR A 31 -3.90 -1.05 -11.20
CA THR A 31 -4.77 -2.07 -10.59
C THR A 31 -4.74 -3.40 -11.35
N HIS A 32 -4.65 -3.35 -12.68
CA HIS A 32 -4.89 -4.51 -13.56
C HIS A 32 -3.69 -4.89 -14.46
N SER A 33 -2.66 -4.05 -14.57
CA SER A 33 -1.48 -4.40 -15.38
C SER A 33 -0.44 -5.07 -14.51
N HIS A 34 -0.11 -6.32 -14.85
CA HIS A 34 0.95 -7.05 -14.18
C HIS A 34 2.27 -6.27 -14.26
N GLY A 35 3.03 -6.25 -13.16
CA GLY A 35 4.33 -5.58 -13.09
C GLY A 35 4.32 -4.05 -13.12
N CYS A 36 3.16 -3.38 -13.26
CA CYS A 36 3.06 -1.92 -13.19
C CYS A 36 3.15 -1.44 -11.73
N ARG A 37 4.24 -0.75 -11.39
CA ARG A 37 4.52 -0.25 -10.03
C ARG A 37 4.14 1.21 -9.82
N ARG A 38 4.22 2.01 -10.89
CA ARG A 38 3.94 3.45 -10.85
C ARG A 38 3.37 3.89 -12.20
N PHE A 39 2.42 4.82 -12.15
CA PHE A 39 1.82 5.42 -13.32
C PHE A 39 1.40 6.84 -12.96
N ASP A 40 2.33 7.77 -13.14
CA ASP A 40 2.08 9.18 -12.85
C ASP A 40 1.54 9.87 -14.10
N VAL A 41 0.53 10.71 -13.90
CA VAL A 41 -0.07 11.53 -14.95
C VAL A 41 0.13 12.99 -14.56
N SER A 42 0.95 13.70 -15.32
CA SER A 42 1.28 15.11 -15.10
C SER A 42 0.78 15.96 -16.26
N PHE A 43 0.39 17.19 -15.97
CA PHE A 43 -0.11 18.16 -16.94
C PHE A 43 0.77 19.40 -16.90
N ASP A 44 0.98 20.04 -18.04
CA ASP A 44 1.54 21.39 -18.09
C ASP A 44 0.52 22.44 -17.60
N GLN A 45 0.92 23.72 -17.57
CA GLN A 45 0.09 24.79 -17.03
C GLN A 45 -1.24 24.97 -17.78
N ASN A 46 -1.27 24.66 -19.08
CA ASN A 46 -2.44 24.81 -19.93
C ASN A 46 -3.19 23.48 -20.16
N CYS A 47 -2.69 22.38 -19.59
CA CYS A 47 -3.19 21.02 -19.79
C CYS A 47 -3.24 20.55 -21.26
N GLU A 48 -2.45 21.18 -22.14
CA GLU A 48 -2.29 20.79 -23.54
C GLU A 48 -1.19 19.75 -23.70
N GLN A 49 -0.25 19.70 -22.74
CA GLN A 49 0.79 18.67 -22.68
C GLN A 49 0.56 17.75 -21.49
N VAL A 50 0.61 16.44 -21.76
CA VAL A 50 0.48 15.41 -20.75
C VAL A 50 1.74 14.57 -20.71
N PHE A 51 2.41 14.58 -19.57
CA PHE A 51 3.59 13.76 -19.31
C PHE A 51 3.23 12.57 -18.43
N LEU A 52 3.53 11.37 -18.91
CA LEU A 52 3.39 10.13 -18.17
C LEU A 52 4.76 9.62 -17.73
N TYR A 53 4.86 9.19 -16.47
CA TYR A 53 5.98 8.41 -15.95
C TYR A 53 5.47 7.07 -15.46
N GLU A 54 5.90 6.00 -16.11
CA GLU A 54 5.45 4.64 -15.84
C GLU A 54 6.65 3.79 -15.43
N LEU A 55 6.47 2.98 -14.39
CA LEU A 55 7.51 2.10 -13.87
C LEU A 55 7.02 0.67 -13.86
N TYR A 56 7.74 -0.20 -14.55
CA TYR A 56 7.46 -1.62 -14.69
C TYR A 56 8.57 -2.49 -14.10
N ASP A 57 8.21 -3.67 -13.63
CA ASP A 57 9.15 -4.70 -13.21
C ASP A 57 10.13 -5.06 -14.33
N ARG A 58 9.59 -5.38 -15.51
CA ARG A 58 10.34 -5.74 -16.71
C ARG A 58 9.75 -5.07 -17.96
N ALA A 59 10.55 -5.01 -19.02
CA ALA A 59 10.08 -4.51 -20.33
C ALA A 59 8.90 -5.33 -20.88
N GLU A 60 8.86 -6.63 -20.61
CA GLU A 60 7.75 -7.52 -21.00
C GLU A 60 6.41 -7.11 -20.36
N ASP A 61 6.42 -6.62 -19.12
CA ASP A 61 5.22 -6.16 -18.43
C ASP A 61 4.60 -4.94 -19.13
N PHE A 62 5.44 -4.02 -19.63
CA PHE A 62 5.00 -2.91 -20.48
C PHE A 62 4.42 -3.41 -21.82
N GLN A 63 5.11 -4.34 -22.49
CA GLN A 63 4.61 -4.92 -23.75
C GLN A 63 3.27 -5.65 -23.57
N ASN A 64 3.04 -6.24 -22.40
CA ASN A 64 1.76 -6.85 -22.04
C ASN A 64 0.70 -5.79 -21.73
N HIS A 65 1.06 -4.69 -21.06
CA HIS A 65 0.19 -3.54 -20.85
C HIS A 65 -0.38 -2.98 -22.16
N LEU A 66 0.44 -2.88 -23.22
CA LEU A 66 0.00 -2.40 -24.54
C LEU A 66 -1.08 -3.29 -25.21
N LYS A 67 -1.30 -4.51 -24.70
CA LYS A 67 -2.28 -5.47 -25.23
C LYS A 67 -3.56 -5.55 -24.39
N THR A 68 -3.63 -4.83 -23.27
CA THR A 68 -4.78 -4.93 -22.37
C THR A 68 -6.02 -4.24 -22.95
N PRO A 69 -7.24 -4.70 -22.58
CA PRO A 69 -8.48 -4.08 -23.05
C PRO A 69 -8.56 -2.57 -22.72
N HIS A 70 -8.09 -2.15 -21.53
CA HIS A 70 -8.14 -0.74 -21.12
C HIS A 70 -7.21 0.14 -21.94
N PHE A 71 -5.98 -0.32 -22.22
CA PHE A 71 -5.05 0.41 -23.07
C PHE A 71 -5.57 0.52 -24.51
N LEU A 72 -6.08 -0.57 -25.08
CA LEU A 72 -6.63 -0.56 -26.44
C LEU A 72 -7.83 0.39 -26.55
N SER A 73 -8.73 0.36 -25.56
CA SER A 73 -9.88 1.28 -25.48
C SER A 73 -9.43 2.74 -25.37
N PHE A 74 -8.45 3.03 -24.49
CA PHE A 74 -7.85 4.36 -24.36
C PHE A 74 -7.26 4.83 -25.70
N SER A 75 -6.38 4.02 -26.30
CA SER A 75 -5.68 4.37 -27.54
C SER A 75 -6.64 4.60 -28.70
N GLN A 76 -7.74 3.83 -28.79
CA GLN A 76 -8.74 4.04 -29.83
C GLN A 76 -9.53 5.32 -29.59
N LYS A 77 -9.96 5.56 -28.34
CA LYS A 77 -10.80 6.71 -27.97
C LYS A 77 -10.07 8.04 -28.15
N THR A 78 -8.78 8.10 -27.83
CA THR A 78 -8.01 9.35 -27.86
C THR A 78 -7.27 9.59 -29.18
N LYS A 79 -7.37 8.68 -30.15
CA LYS A 79 -6.58 8.71 -31.39
C LYS A 79 -6.67 10.06 -32.11
N ASP A 80 -7.86 10.62 -32.21
CA ASP A 80 -8.11 11.87 -32.96
C ASP A 80 -7.92 13.14 -32.10
N TRP A 81 -7.63 12.98 -30.80
CA TRP A 81 -7.43 14.08 -29.85
C TRP A 81 -5.97 14.52 -29.76
N ILE A 82 -5.06 13.64 -30.17
CA ILE A 82 -3.62 13.81 -30.00
C ILE A 82 -3.02 14.51 -31.23
N VAL A 83 -2.29 15.61 -31.01
CA VAL A 83 -1.45 16.26 -32.03
C VAL A 83 -0.15 15.49 -32.22
N SER A 84 0.51 15.11 -31.13
CA SER A 84 1.71 14.27 -31.17
C SER A 84 1.84 13.41 -29.92
N LYS A 85 2.50 12.26 -30.07
CA LYS A 85 2.80 11.32 -29.00
C LYS A 85 4.25 10.89 -29.14
N GLU A 86 5.03 11.10 -28.09
CA GLU A 86 6.39 10.59 -27.98
C GLU A 86 6.46 9.56 -26.85
N VAL A 87 7.02 8.39 -27.12
CA VAL A 87 7.25 7.33 -26.13
C VAL A 87 8.75 7.07 -26.08
N ARG A 88 9.32 7.05 -24.88
CA ARG A 88 10.72 6.66 -24.65
C ARG A 88 10.80 5.63 -23.55
N GLU A 89 11.62 4.61 -23.78
CA GLU A 89 11.89 3.54 -22.85
C GLU A 89 13.30 3.71 -22.25
N TRP A 90 13.43 3.48 -20.96
CA TRP A 90 14.66 3.70 -20.20
C TRP A 90 14.90 2.54 -19.24
N SER A 91 16.17 2.38 -18.86
CA SER A 91 16.55 1.55 -17.71
C SER A 91 16.81 2.46 -16.52
N LEU A 92 16.17 2.15 -15.39
CA LEU A 92 16.39 2.88 -14.16
C LEU A 92 17.81 2.62 -13.66
N ALA A 93 18.58 3.69 -13.41
CA ALA A 93 19.97 3.57 -12.95
C ALA A 93 20.04 2.87 -11.58
N ASP A 94 21.10 2.10 -11.35
CA ASP A 94 21.29 1.42 -10.06
C ASP A 94 21.29 2.43 -8.90
N GLY A 95 20.53 2.13 -7.84
CA GLY A 95 20.35 3.02 -6.69
C GLY A 95 19.41 4.22 -6.91
N SER A 96 18.89 4.42 -8.13
CA SER A 96 17.89 5.49 -8.39
C SER A 96 16.44 5.06 -8.11
N SER A 97 16.17 3.75 -8.05
CA SER A 97 15.02 3.22 -7.29
C SER A 97 15.46 2.81 -5.90
N ASP A 98 15.20 3.68 -4.92
CA ASP A 98 14.81 3.17 -3.60
C ASP A 98 13.95 4.19 -2.82
N ALA A 99 12.84 4.52 -3.43
CA ALA A 99 11.61 4.44 -2.68
C ALA A 99 10.62 3.68 -3.56
N ALA A 100 10.62 2.35 -3.46
CA ALA A 100 9.31 1.71 -3.37
C ALA A 100 8.47 2.60 -2.43
N ILE A 101 7.18 2.78 -2.67
CA ILE A 101 6.33 3.25 -1.57
C ILE A 101 6.47 2.16 -0.52
N VAL A 102 7.46 2.29 0.37
CA VAL A 102 7.70 1.40 1.49
C VAL A 102 6.52 1.71 2.37
N ARG A 103 5.49 0.91 2.18
CA ARG A 103 4.34 0.97 3.05
C ARG A 103 4.91 0.66 4.42
N PRO A 104 4.77 1.57 5.39
CA PRO A 104 5.21 1.26 6.74
C PRO A 104 4.53 -0.03 7.19
N GLY A 105 5.26 -0.86 7.92
CA GLY A 105 4.71 -2.08 8.46
C GLY A 105 3.83 -1.82 9.66
N LEU A 106 2.66 -2.44 9.66
CA LEU A 106 1.69 -2.45 10.73
C LEU A 106 1.57 -3.86 11.30
N GLY A 107 1.98 -4.04 12.55
CA GLY A 107 1.72 -5.25 13.32
C GLY A 107 0.36 -5.20 14.00
N LEU A 108 -0.42 -6.27 13.90
CA LEU A 108 -1.71 -6.45 14.57
C LEU A 108 -1.66 -7.67 15.50
N VAL A 109 -1.82 -7.44 16.79
CA VAL A 109 -1.84 -8.50 17.82
C VAL A 109 -2.99 -8.20 18.79
N ALA A 110 -3.74 -9.22 19.18
CA ALA A 110 -4.83 -9.07 20.14
C ALA A 110 -5.06 -10.36 20.94
N HIS A 111 -5.29 -10.21 22.25
CA HIS A 111 -5.83 -11.30 23.06
C HIS A 111 -7.22 -11.69 22.59
N GLU A 112 -7.67 -12.89 22.93
CA GLU A 112 -8.96 -13.45 22.47
C GLU A 112 -10.15 -12.50 22.65
N SER A 113 -10.35 -11.99 23.86
CA SER A 113 -11.41 -11.03 24.20
C SER A 113 -11.30 -9.68 23.48
N CYS A 114 -10.16 -9.39 22.85
CA CYS A 114 -9.86 -8.12 22.21
C CYS A 114 -9.88 -8.18 20.68
N LYS A 115 -9.98 -9.37 20.06
CA LYS A 115 -9.90 -9.53 18.60
C LYS A 115 -11.03 -8.81 17.86
N ASP A 116 -12.25 -8.96 18.34
CA ASP A 116 -13.42 -8.28 17.75
C ASP A 116 -13.31 -6.77 17.84
N ARG A 117 -12.74 -6.27 18.95
CA ARG A 117 -12.49 -4.86 19.17
C ARG A 117 -11.43 -4.31 18.20
N LEU A 118 -10.30 -5.01 18.07
CA LEU A 118 -9.25 -4.67 17.11
C LEU A 118 -9.79 -4.71 15.67
N ALA A 119 -10.51 -5.77 15.29
CA ALA A 119 -11.04 -5.91 13.94
C ALA A 119 -12.13 -4.86 13.62
N GLY A 120 -12.98 -4.53 14.59
CA GLY A 120 -13.93 -3.42 14.46
C GLY A 120 -13.26 -2.06 14.30
N TRP A 121 -12.15 -1.83 15.00
CA TRP A 121 -11.34 -0.63 14.83
C TRP A 121 -10.67 -0.57 13.45
N VAL A 122 -10.11 -1.69 12.96
CA VAL A 122 -9.50 -1.77 11.63
C VAL A 122 -10.54 -1.49 10.54
N GLN A 123 -11.75 -2.03 10.68
CA GLN A 123 -12.84 -1.80 9.73
C GLN A 123 -13.23 -0.32 9.63
N ARG A 124 -13.35 0.38 10.77
CA ARG A 124 -13.64 1.83 10.76
C ARG A 124 -12.51 2.66 10.13
N ASN A 125 -11.29 2.14 10.12
CA ASN A 125 -10.09 2.81 9.63
C ASN A 125 -9.50 2.15 8.37
N GLU A 126 -10.29 1.36 7.63
CA GLU A 126 -9.79 0.47 6.58
C GLU A 126 -9.02 1.22 5.49
N SER A 127 -9.49 2.41 5.11
CA SER A 127 -8.84 3.28 4.11
C SER A 127 -7.44 3.71 4.53
N ALA A 128 -7.23 4.05 5.80
CA ALA A 128 -5.93 4.41 6.36
C ALA A 128 -5.03 3.17 6.53
N VAL A 129 -5.60 2.08 7.04
CA VAL A 129 -4.87 0.81 7.26
C VAL A 129 -4.38 0.20 5.95
N ARG A 130 -5.10 0.38 4.83
CA ARG A 130 -4.71 -0.11 3.49
C ARG A 130 -3.38 0.47 2.99
N GLN A 131 -2.91 1.58 3.57
CA GLN A 131 -1.63 2.22 3.23
C GLN A 131 -0.41 1.51 3.86
N PHE A 132 -0.63 0.56 4.76
CA PHE A 132 0.42 -0.18 5.45
C PHE A 132 0.69 -1.53 4.79
N GLU A 133 1.85 -2.12 5.08
CA GLU A 133 2.09 -3.54 4.92
C GLU A 133 1.70 -4.24 6.24
N ILE A 134 0.70 -5.11 6.19
CA ILE A 134 0.03 -5.60 7.41
C ILE A 134 0.58 -6.98 7.78
N TYR A 135 0.99 -7.13 9.04
CA TYR A 135 1.41 -8.39 9.65
C TYR A 135 0.51 -8.67 10.85
N SER A 136 0.08 -9.92 11.03
CA SER A 136 -0.82 -10.26 12.14
C SER A 136 -0.61 -11.67 12.65
N THR A 137 -0.73 -11.88 13.95
CA THR A 137 -0.81 -13.25 14.52
C THR A 137 -2.06 -13.96 13.99
N GLU A 138 -1.95 -15.26 13.77
CA GLU A 138 -2.91 -16.08 13.01
C GLU A 138 -4.40 -15.75 13.26
N ASN A 139 -4.87 -15.91 14.50
CA ASN A 139 -6.28 -15.77 14.83
C ASN A 139 -6.75 -14.30 14.72
N THR A 140 -5.91 -13.34 15.11
CA THR A 140 -6.21 -11.91 14.94
C THR A 140 -6.35 -11.56 13.46
N GLY A 141 -5.42 -12.04 12.62
CA GLY A 141 -5.44 -11.85 11.17
C GLY A 141 -6.72 -12.41 10.55
N ARG A 142 -7.12 -13.62 10.96
CA ARG A 142 -8.36 -14.27 10.47
C ARG A 142 -9.61 -13.44 10.74
N VAL A 143 -9.77 -12.90 11.96
CA VAL A 143 -10.93 -12.06 12.31
C VAL A 143 -10.94 -10.76 11.53
N VAL A 144 -9.76 -10.15 11.29
CA VAL A 144 -9.66 -8.93 10.47
C VAL A 144 -9.99 -9.21 9.00
N GLU A 145 -9.43 -10.27 8.40
CA GLU A 145 -9.72 -10.65 7.00
C GLU A 145 -11.21 -10.93 6.76
N GLN A 146 -11.90 -11.53 7.73
CA GLN A 146 -13.34 -11.77 7.66
C GLN A 146 -14.15 -10.47 7.59
N ARG A 147 -13.73 -9.43 8.33
CA ARG A 147 -14.43 -8.13 8.35
C ARG A 147 -13.99 -7.19 7.20
N CYS A 148 -12.75 -7.33 6.76
CA CYS A 148 -12.10 -6.45 5.79
C CYS A 148 -11.42 -7.28 4.68
N PRO A 149 -12.19 -7.92 3.78
CA PRO A 149 -11.65 -8.81 2.74
C PRO A 149 -10.77 -8.09 1.71
N SER A 150 -10.82 -6.75 1.68
CA SER A 150 -9.99 -5.94 0.78
C SER A 150 -8.54 -5.80 1.26
N LEU A 151 -8.27 -6.06 2.55
CA LEU A 151 -6.95 -5.96 3.15
C LEU A 151 -6.15 -7.25 2.91
N ARG A 152 -4.89 -7.10 2.51
CA ARG A 152 -3.94 -8.21 2.43
C ARG A 152 -3.15 -8.28 3.73
N ILE A 153 -3.24 -9.40 4.45
CA ILE A 153 -2.58 -9.60 5.74
C ILE A 153 -1.55 -10.72 5.63
N ASN A 154 -0.31 -10.42 6.02
CA ASN A 154 0.74 -11.42 6.20
C ASN A 154 0.53 -12.11 7.56
N ARG A 155 -0.13 -13.28 7.55
CA ARG A 155 -0.40 -14.03 8.78
C ARG A 155 0.86 -14.74 9.28
N LEU A 156 1.18 -14.49 10.53
CA LEU A 156 2.16 -15.20 11.34
C LEU A 156 1.49 -16.40 12.02
N VAL A 157 2.27 -17.24 12.71
CA VAL A 157 1.68 -18.27 13.58
C VAL A 157 0.95 -17.62 14.76
N SER A 158 0.15 -18.40 15.49
CA SER A 158 -0.51 -17.89 16.69
C SER A 158 0.50 -17.44 17.76
N GLY A 159 0.15 -16.43 18.57
CA GLY A 159 1.01 -15.91 19.64
C GLY A 159 1.63 -17.02 20.51
N PRO A 160 0.82 -17.93 21.10
CA PRO A 160 1.32 -19.04 21.93
C PRO A 160 2.23 -20.04 21.22
N GLN A 161 2.23 -20.07 19.88
CA GLN A 161 3.09 -20.93 19.05
C GLN A 161 4.34 -20.18 18.55
N GLY A 162 4.63 -18.98 19.08
CA GLY A 162 5.78 -18.16 18.73
C GLY A 162 5.48 -17.00 17.77
N GLY A 163 4.21 -16.70 17.49
CA GLY A 163 3.81 -15.58 16.63
C GLY A 163 4.28 -14.22 17.15
N ASP A 164 4.32 -14.06 18.47
CA ASP A 164 4.81 -12.84 19.12
C ASP A 164 6.32 -12.64 18.91
N LEU A 165 7.08 -13.74 18.87
CA LEU A 165 8.50 -13.72 18.54
C LEU A 165 8.75 -13.41 17.07
N GLN A 166 7.92 -13.95 16.16
CA GLN A 166 7.96 -13.58 14.74
C GLN A 166 7.69 -12.08 14.55
N MET A 167 6.67 -11.54 15.23
CA MET A 167 6.39 -10.11 15.24
C MET A 167 7.58 -9.30 15.78
N GLY A 168 8.20 -9.78 16.86
CA GLY A 168 9.43 -9.20 17.41
C GLY A 168 10.58 -9.17 16.40
N SER A 169 10.79 -10.24 15.62
CA SER A 169 11.81 -10.30 14.55
C SER A 169 11.55 -9.22 13.50
N LEU A 170 10.30 -9.09 13.04
CA LEU A 170 9.91 -8.08 12.06
C LEU A 170 10.14 -6.65 12.59
N ILE A 171 9.93 -6.41 13.88
CA ILE A 171 10.28 -5.12 14.51
C ILE A 171 11.80 -4.90 14.51
N VAL A 172 12.59 -5.93 14.86
CA VAL A 172 14.06 -5.82 14.91
C VAL A 172 14.67 -5.58 13.52
N GLU A 173 14.12 -6.23 12.50
CA GLU A 173 14.46 -6.10 11.08
C GLU A 173 14.00 -4.77 10.46
N GLY A 174 13.25 -3.96 11.21
CA GLY A 174 12.73 -2.69 10.72
C GLY A 174 11.61 -2.86 9.69
N ARG A 175 10.95 -4.02 9.64
CA ARG A 175 9.80 -4.30 8.76
C ARG A 175 8.47 -3.85 9.38
N VAL A 176 8.38 -3.73 10.71
CA VAL A 176 7.21 -3.21 11.43
C VAL A 176 7.60 -1.96 12.23
N GLN A 177 6.97 -0.82 11.95
CA GLN A 177 7.23 0.45 12.65
C GLN A 177 6.04 0.98 13.44
N THR A 178 4.87 0.35 13.29
CA THR A 178 3.68 0.57 14.12
C THR A 178 3.13 -0.77 14.58
N LEU A 179 2.85 -0.92 15.87
CA LEU A 179 2.26 -2.11 16.46
C LEU A 179 0.96 -1.73 17.19
N LEU A 180 -0.15 -2.35 16.78
CA LEU A 180 -1.41 -2.34 17.51
C LEU A 180 -1.51 -3.65 18.28
N PHE A 181 -1.33 -3.58 19.60
CA PHE A 181 -1.33 -4.74 20.48
C PHE A 181 -2.44 -4.63 21.52
N PHE A 182 -3.66 -5.07 21.19
CA PHE A 182 -4.79 -4.98 22.12
C PHE A 182 -4.74 -6.11 23.14
N VAL A 183 -4.18 -5.77 24.30
CA VAL A 183 -4.03 -6.64 25.47
C VAL A 183 -5.32 -6.58 26.30
N ASP A 184 -5.75 -7.74 26.80
CA ASP A 184 -6.75 -7.85 27.86
C ASP A 184 -6.07 -7.63 29.23
N PRO A 185 -6.37 -6.53 29.95
CA PRO A 185 -5.74 -6.23 31.23
C PRO A 185 -6.35 -7.00 32.41
N LEU A 186 -7.49 -7.68 32.21
CA LEU A 186 -8.24 -8.35 33.28
C LEU A 186 -8.06 -9.88 33.28
N ALA A 187 -7.55 -10.44 32.18
CA ALA A 187 -7.37 -11.89 32.02
C ALA A 187 -5.89 -12.31 32.06
N PRO A 188 -5.52 -13.32 32.86
CA PRO A 188 -4.17 -13.88 32.83
C PRO A 188 -3.90 -14.52 31.46
N GLN A 189 -2.70 -14.32 30.93
CA GLN A 189 -2.29 -14.91 29.66
C GLN A 189 -1.27 -16.03 29.86
N PRO A 190 -1.48 -17.22 29.28
CA PRO A 190 -0.49 -18.30 29.31
C PRO A 190 0.87 -17.92 28.70
N HIS A 191 0.88 -16.90 27.85
CA HIS A 191 2.03 -16.37 27.11
C HIS A 191 2.45 -14.96 27.58
N ASP A 192 2.19 -14.59 28.85
CA ASP A 192 2.50 -13.26 29.39
C ASP A 192 4.01 -12.88 29.30
N VAL A 193 4.90 -13.88 29.29
CA VAL A 193 6.34 -13.67 29.03
C VAL A 193 6.57 -13.11 27.63
N ASP A 194 5.85 -13.63 26.63
CA ASP A 194 5.97 -13.20 25.24
C ASP A 194 5.34 -11.82 25.02
N VAL A 195 4.21 -11.53 25.69
CA VAL A 195 3.59 -10.18 25.73
C VAL A 195 4.59 -9.13 26.22
N LYS A 196 5.30 -9.41 27.31
CA LYS A 196 6.33 -8.53 27.88
C LYS A 196 7.54 -8.42 26.97
N ALA A 197 7.99 -9.52 26.37
CA ALA A 197 9.11 -9.53 25.45
C ALA A 197 8.83 -8.68 24.20
N LEU A 198 7.65 -8.82 23.60
CA LEU A 198 7.23 -8.05 22.43
C LEU A 198 7.13 -6.56 22.74
N THR A 199 6.47 -6.21 23.85
CA THR A 199 6.37 -4.81 24.30
C THR A 199 7.75 -4.20 24.57
N ARG A 200 8.65 -4.95 25.21
CA ARG A 200 10.04 -4.51 25.45
C ARG A 200 10.79 -4.25 24.14
N VAL A 201 10.65 -5.13 23.15
CA VAL A 201 11.29 -4.95 21.83
C VAL A 201 10.73 -3.74 21.10
N ALA A 202 9.41 -3.52 21.13
CA ALA A 202 8.78 -2.35 20.53
C ALA A 202 9.31 -1.04 21.13
N VAL A 203 9.43 -0.97 22.47
CA VAL A 203 10.00 0.20 23.16
C VAL A 203 11.48 0.38 22.78
N LEU A 204 12.28 -0.69 22.83
CA LEU A 204 13.71 -0.64 22.50
C LEU A 204 13.97 -0.14 21.06
N LYS A 205 13.10 -0.50 20.12
CA LYS A 205 13.20 -0.12 18.71
C LYS A 205 12.45 1.17 18.36
N ASN A 206 11.90 1.86 19.36
CA ASN A 206 11.14 3.10 19.20
C ASN A 206 9.97 2.96 18.19
N VAL A 207 9.28 1.82 18.24
CA VAL A 207 8.09 1.53 17.43
C VAL A 207 6.88 2.27 18.01
N ARG A 208 6.01 2.77 17.12
CA ARG A 208 4.73 3.35 17.54
C ARG A 208 3.84 2.24 18.09
N LEU A 209 3.66 2.20 19.40
CA LEU A 209 2.89 1.16 20.08
C LEU A 209 1.55 1.72 20.58
N ALA A 210 0.45 1.08 20.19
CA ALA A 210 -0.87 1.30 20.79
C ALA A 210 -1.38 0.01 21.42
N MET A 211 -1.70 0.07 22.72
CA MET A 211 -2.28 -1.05 23.46
C MET A 211 -3.78 -0.93 23.71
N ASN A 212 -4.40 0.12 23.16
CA ASN A 212 -5.83 0.40 23.22
C ASN A 212 -6.26 1.26 22.03
N GLU A 213 -7.58 1.37 21.81
CA GLU A 213 -8.16 2.14 20.70
C GLU A 213 -7.79 3.62 20.76
N SER A 214 -7.84 4.25 21.93
CA SER A 214 -7.56 5.69 22.06
C SER A 214 -6.16 6.06 21.58
N THR A 215 -5.16 5.23 21.88
CA THR A 215 -3.79 5.41 21.38
C THR A 215 -3.73 5.12 19.89
N ALA A 216 -4.41 4.07 19.42
CA ALA A 216 -4.44 3.69 18.01
C ALA A 216 -5.03 4.82 17.13
N ASP A 217 -6.12 5.46 17.58
CA ASP A 217 -6.74 6.60 16.92
C ASP A 217 -5.74 7.75 16.73
N ARG A 218 -4.97 8.07 17.78
CA ARG A 218 -3.95 9.13 17.71
C ARG A 218 -2.79 8.77 16.79
N LEU A 219 -2.39 7.49 16.73
CA LEU A 219 -1.31 7.04 15.85
C LEU A 219 -1.70 7.10 14.37
N LEU A 220 -2.97 6.85 14.02
CA LEU A 220 -3.44 6.94 12.63
C LEU A 220 -3.87 8.34 12.20
N ALA A 221 -4.30 9.21 13.12
CA ALA A 221 -4.72 10.58 12.80
C ALA A 221 -3.60 11.44 12.19
N HIS A 222 -2.33 11.10 12.42
CA HIS A 222 -1.17 11.91 12.04
C HIS A 222 -0.75 11.86 10.56
N ARG A 223 -1.60 11.36 9.65
CA ARG A 223 -1.31 11.28 8.20
C ARG A 223 -2.28 12.04 7.30
N ALA A 224 -3.25 12.75 7.86
CA ALA A 224 -4.06 13.69 7.09
C ALA A 224 -3.35 15.06 7.06
N CYS A 225 -2.71 15.37 5.93
CA CYS A 225 -2.15 16.68 5.56
C CYS A 225 -1.03 17.26 6.44
N SER A 226 0.16 17.33 5.84
CA SER A 226 1.03 18.52 5.90
C SER A 226 1.66 18.69 4.53
#